data_AF-A0A1C4XP86-F1
#
_entry.id   AF-A0A1C4XP86-F1
#
_cell.length_a   1.000
_cell.length_b   1.000
_cell.length_c   1.000
_cell.angle_alpha   90.00
_cell.angle_beta   90.00
_cell.angle_gamma   90.00
#
_symmetry.space_group_name_H-M   'P 1'
#
loop_
_entity.id
_entity.type
_entity.pdbx_description
1 polymer ?
#
loop_
_entity_poly.entity_id
_entity_poly.type
_entity_poly.pdbx_seq_one_letter_code
_entity_poly.pdbx_strand_id
1 'polypeptide(L)'
;MTEPPRPPGSGDPGGYPPEPNPSAPYGSPGHEPTAPLSGAPGAGGYPPPGGYPPPTGDQPPSAGYPPPGAGGFPPPGGGYPTGGAYGQPSGGYANNEDKTWVLVAHFGGAAGMFLGGGVLGWLAPLIALLARGNQSPTVRAHAVAALNFQLLWSVIALIGWILTCILVGLLIGFGAMIVGIIFGIVAGIKANEGSPYRYPMTVNLIK
;
A
#
# COMPACT_ATOMS: atom_id res chain seq x y z
N MET A 1 -58.96 36.22 37.44
CA MET A 1 -58.30 35.06 36.81
C MET A 1 -56.82 35.39 36.76
N THR A 2 -56.05 34.85 37.68
CA THR A 2 -54.63 35.19 37.92
C THR A 2 -53.77 34.05 37.40
N GLU A 3 -52.84 34.35 36.49
CA GLU A 3 -51.91 33.40 35.89
C GLU A 3 -50.85 32.95 36.93
N PRO A 4 -50.50 31.65 37.00
CA PRO A 4 -49.50 31.16 37.94
C PRO A 4 -48.06 31.52 37.49
N PRO A 5 -47.12 31.70 38.44
CA PRO A 5 -45.74 32.07 38.12
C PRO A 5 -44.94 30.93 37.47
N ARG A 6 -44.14 31.27 36.44
CA ARG A 6 -43.24 30.36 35.71
C ARG A 6 -42.03 29.94 36.57
N PRO A 7 -41.62 28.67 36.55
CA PRO A 7 -40.45 28.19 37.31
C PRO A 7 -39.12 28.72 36.74
N PRO A 8 -38.08 28.95 37.57
CA PRO A 8 -36.76 29.37 37.10
C PRO A 8 -36.03 28.17 36.46
N GLY A 9 -35.57 28.32 35.21
CA GLY A 9 -34.62 27.36 34.60
C GLY A 9 -34.88 26.88 33.17
N SER A 10 -35.91 27.35 32.45
CA SER A 10 -36.08 26.98 31.04
C SER A 10 -35.29 27.92 30.12
N GLY A 11 -34.00 27.64 29.94
CA GLY A 11 -33.15 28.29 28.93
C GLY A 11 -33.44 27.79 27.51
N ASP A 12 -33.27 28.70 26.54
CA ASP A 12 -33.43 28.51 25.10
C ASP A 12 -32.49 27.42 24.52
N PRO A 13 -32.96 26.54 23.63
CA PRO A 13 -32.10 25.63 22.89
C PRO A 13 -31.59 26.31 21.61
N GLY A 14 -30.56 27.15 21.74
CA GLY A 14 -29.94 27.80 20.60
C GLY A 14 -28.51 28.25 20.89
N GLY A 15 -27.53 27.52 20.36
CA GLY A 15 -26.13 27.96 20.33
C GLY A 15 -25.14 26.86 20.69
N TYR A 16 -24.62 26.15 19.69
CA TYR A 16 -23.43 25.33 19.84
C TYR A 16 -22.18 26.23 19.99
N PRO A 17 -21.20 25.86 20.84
CA PRO A 17 -20.01 26.66 21.10
C PRO A 17 -18.96 26.58 19.96
N PRO A 18 -18.11 27.62 19.80
CA PRO A 18 -17.04 27.62 18.79
C PRO A 18 -15.83 26.76 19.20
N GLU A 19 -15.18 26.14 18.21
CA GLU A 19 -13.98 25.29 18.34
C GLU A 19 -12.71 26.07 18.79
N PRO A 20 -11.73 25.43 19.48
CA PRO A 20 -10.45 26.06 19.80
C PRO A 20 -9.45 26.05 18.63
N ASN A 21 -8.86 27.21 18.36
CA ASN A 21 -7.82 27.47 17.36
C ASN A 21 -6.42 26.97 17.81
N PRO A 22 -5.70 26.12 17.05
CA PRO A 22 -4.42 25.54 17.46
C PRO A 22 -3.19 26.36 17.00
N SER A 23 -3.16 27.67 17.25
CA SER A 23 -2.00 28.51 16.89
C SER A 23 -1.62 29.53 17.96
N ALA A 24 -0.79 29.11 18.93
CA ALA A 24 0.12 29.98 19.68
C ALA A 24 1.23 29.18 20.42
N PRO A 25 2.51 29.58 20.35
CA PRO A 25 3.64 28.92 21.02
C PRO A 25 4.08 29.62 22.33
N TYR A 26 4.96 28.94 23.08
CA TYR A 26 5.84 29.35 24.20
C TYR A 26 5.55 28.77 25.60
N GLY A 27 6.61 28.20 26.21
CA GLY A 27 6.88 28.35 27.65
C GLY A 27 7.06 27.07 28.48
N SER A 28 8.31 26.67 28.73
CA SER A 28 8.73 25.85 29.88
C SER A 28 8.84 26.75 31.14
N PRO A 29 8.82 26.26 32.42
CA PRO A 29 9.87 25.38 32.96
C PRO A 29 9.50 24.42 34.14
N GLY A 30 10.34 23.39 34.32
CA GLY A 30 10.84 22.97 35.65
C GLY A 30 10.31 21.67 36.25
N HIS A 31 11.17 20.64 36.37
CA HIS A 31 11.72 20.08 37.63
C HIS A 31 12.41 18.73 37.37
N GLU A 32 13.65 18.60 37.84
CA GLU A 32 14.43 17.35 37.90
C GLU A 32 13.94 16.41 39.02
N PRO A 33 14.40 15.14 39.04
CA PRO A 33 15.41 14.79 40.06
C PRO A 33 16.49 13.77 39.61
N THR A 34 17.75 14.15 39.88
CA THR A 34 18.92 13.42 40.47
C THR A 34 19.12 11.89 40.31
N ALA A 35 20.30 11.50 39.80
CA ALA A 35 21.16 10.39 40.31
C ALA A 35 22.64 10.55 39.86
N PRO A 36 23.66 9.97 40.55
CA PRO A 36 24.97 10.62 40.70
C PRO A 36 26.22 9.89 40.14
N LEU A 37 27.24 10.72 39.85
CA LEU A 37 28.70 10.65 40.11
C LEU A 37 29.66 9.61 39.47
N SER A 38 30.79 10.17 38.98
CA SER A 38 32.21 9.71 39.00
C SER A 38 32.79 9.49 37.59
N GLY A 39 33.82 10.17 37.07
CA GLY A 39 34.83 11.08 37.62
C GLY A 39 36.25 10.50 37.43
N ALA A 40 37.01 10.95 36.41
CA ALA A 40 38.48 11.10 36.42
C ALA A 40 39.05 11.62 35.07
N PRO A 41 39.92 12.65 35.06
CA PRO A 41 40.69 13.10 33.91
C PRO A 41 42.19 12.71 34.02
N GLY A 42 42.90 12.58 32.90
CA GLY A 42 44.36 12.32 32.92
C GLY A 42 45.06 12.67 31.61
N ALA A 43 46.01 13.60 31.70
CA ALA A 43 46.83 14.13 30.61
C ALA A 43 48.26 13.57 30.64
N GLY A 44 48.91 13.50 29.46
CA GLY A 44 50.37 13.66 29.31
C GLY A 44 51.23 12.41 29.07
N GLY A 45 52.21 12.51 28.16
CA GLY A 45 53.40 11.64 28.10
C GLY A 45 53.97 11.39 26.69
N TYR A 46 55.24 11.72 26.46
CA TYR A 46 56.02 11.81 25.20
C TYR A 46 56.45 10.47 24.51
N PRO A 47 56.95 10.47 23.24
CA PRO A 47 57.33 9.28 22.44
C PRO A 47 58.87 9.01 22.36
N PRO A 48 59.31 7.83 21.86
CA PRO A 48 60.67 7.68 21.29
C PRO A 48 60.71 6.77 19.99
N PRO A 49 61.86 6.61 19.25
CA PRO A 49 61.99 7.08 17.86
C PRO A 49 62.54 6.07 16.81
N GLY A 50 62.39 6.38 15.51
CA GLY A 50 63.21 5.85 14.39
C GLY A 50 62.48 4.88 13.43
N GLY A 51 62.51 4.99 12.10
CA GLY A 51 63.36 5.78 11.20
C GLY A 51 62.71 6.12 9.84
N TYR A 52 63.41 6.98 9.09
CA TYR A 52 63.00 7.82 7.94
C TYR A 52 62.93 7.09 6.55
N PRO A 53 62.80 7.79 5.37
CA PRO A 53 61.58 8.05 4.57
C PRO A 53 61.74 7.60 3.07
N PRO A 54 60.86 7.91 2.10
CA PRO A 54 60.96 9.15 1.30
C PRO A 54 59.60 9.73 0.78
N PRO A 55 59.58 10.87 0.04
CA PRO A 55 58.48 11.84 0.09
C PRO A 55 57.78 12.15 -1.27
N THR A 56 56.80 13.07 -1.14
CA THR A 56 56.32 14.11 -2.07
C THR A 56 55.35 13.76 -3.21
N GLY A 57 54.19 14.43 -3.14
CA GLY A 57 53.20 14.55 -4.20
C GLY A 57 52.03 15.45 -3.76
N ASP A 58 52.34 16.71 -3.49
CA ASP A 58 51.52 17.94 -3.46
C ASP A 58 49.97 17.84 -3.48
N GLN A 59 49.34 18.21 -2.36
CA GLN A 59 48.06 18.96 -2.31
C GLN A 59 48.37 20.46 -2.51
N PRO A 60 47.52 21.33 -3.12
CA PRO A 60 46.18 21.74 -2.58
C PRO A 60 45.20 22.26 -3.70
N PRO A 61 44.13 23.08 -3.49
CA PRO A 61 43.48 23.58 -2.27
C PRO A 61 41.94 23.41 -2.20
N SER A 62 41.38 23.63 -1.01
CA SER A 62 39.95 23.75 -0.72
C SER A 62 39.36 25.09 -1.17
N ALA A 63 38.16 25.11 -1.76
CA ALA A 63 37.18 26.20 -1.59
C ALA A 63 35.85 25.90 -2.34
N GLY A 64 34.73 26.14 -1.64
CA GLY A 64 33.50 26.64 -2.27
C GLY A 64 32.39 25.62 -2.51
N TYR A 65 31.34 25.67 -1.70
CA TYR A 65 30.01 25.15 -2.06
C TYR A 65 29.31 26.11 -3.05
N PRO A 66 28.67 25.59 -4.11
CA PRO A 66 27.49 26.21 -4.74
C PRO A 66 26.23 25.30 -4.62
N PRO A 67 25.03 25.82 -4.95
CA PRO A 67 23.73 25.45 -4.34
C PRO A 67 23.03 24.21 -4.96
N PRO A 68 21.98 23.67 -4.32
CA PRO A 68 21.29 22.46 -4.79
C PRO A 68 20.30 22.77 -5.91
N GLY A 69 20.49 22.16 -7.08
CA GLY A 69 19.56 22.27 -8.19
C GLY A 69 19.80 21.26 -9.30
N ALA A 70 18.72 20.51 -9.60
CA ALA A 70 18.43 19.79 -10.84
C ALA A 70 19.24 18.51 -11.19
N GLY A 71 18.48 17.40 -11.30
CA GLY A 71 18.66 16.42 -12.38
C GLY A 71 19.70 15.33 -12.18
N GLY A 72 19.45 14.38 -11.28
CA GLY A 72 20.20 13.13 -11.22
C GLY A 72 19.76 12.14 -12.30
N PHE A 73 20.59 11.94 -13.33
CA PHE A 73 20.50 10.85 -14.31
C PHE A 73 20.98 9.54 -13.64
N PRO A 74 20.25 8.41 -13.69
CA PRO A 74 20.78 7.14 -13.19
C PRO A 74 21.75 6.49 -14.21
N PRO A 75 22.77 5.75 -13.74
CA PRO A 75 23.88 5.25 -14.56
C PRO A 75 23.45 4.12 -15.53
N PRO A 76 24.14 3.96 -16.68
CA PRO A 76 23.85 2.90 -17.64
C PRO A 76 24.52 1.59 -17.23
N GLY A 77 23.75 0.68 -16.62
CA GLY A 77 24.17 -0.68 -16.30
C GLY A 77 23.13 -1.68 -16.79
N GLY A 78 23.40 -2.29 -17.94
CA GLY A 78 22.53 -3.27 -18.59
C GLY A 78 22.39 -4.56 -17.80
N GLY A 79 21.18 -4.82 -17.33
CA GLY A 79 20.72 -6.11 -16.84
C GLY A 79 19.22 -6.18 -17.08
N TYR A 80 18.79 -7.03 -18.00
CA TYR A 80 17.39 -7.19 -18.37
C TYR A 80 16.62 -7.84 -17.20
N PRO A 81 15.54 -7.23 -16.64
CA PRO A 81 14.62 -7.96 -15.82
C PRO A 81 13.46 -8.45 -16.69
N THR A 82 13.33 -9.76 -16.71
CA THR A 82 12.25 -10.54 -17.29
C THR A 82 10.89 -10.14 -16.71
N GLY A 83 9.89 -9.92 -17.56
CA GLY A 83 8.47 -10.03 -17.20
C GLY A 83 7.78 -8.78 -16.64
N GLY A 84 7.34 -7.89 -17.55
CA GLY A 84 6.15 -7.04 -17.44
C GLY A 84 5.76 -6.55 -16.04
N ALA A 85 6.58 -5.69 -15.44
CA ALA A 85 6.20 -4.89 -14.29
C ALA A 85 5.53 -3.60 -14.79
N TYR A 86 4.20 -3.60 -14.89
CA TYR A 86 3.46 -2.34 -14.84
C TYR A 86 3.76 -1.68 -13.48
N GLY A 87 4.22 -0.43 -13.52
CA GLY A 87 4.78 0.30 -12.40
C GLY A 87 3.92 0.23 -11.13
N GLN A 88 4.59 -0.03 -10.01
CA GLN A 88 4.00 -0.21 -8.69
C GLN A 88 3.67 1.18 -8.09
N PRO A 89 2.39 1.49 -7.76
CA PRO A 89 2.08 2.69 -6.98
C PRO A 89 2.52 2.45 -5.54
N SER A 90 3.63 3.06 -5.14
CA SER A 90 4.02 3.18 -3.74
C SER A 90 3.27 4.36 -3.13
N GLY A 91 2.07 4.12 -2.61
CA GLY A 91 1.31 5.12 -1.85
C GLY A 91 -0.15 5.19 -2.24
N GLY A 92 -1.01 4.48 -1.50
CA GLY A 92 -2.47 4.64 -1.52
C GLY A 92 -3.12 4.65 -2.92
N TYR A 93 -4.34 5.13 -2.99
CA TYR A 93 -5.03 5.38 -4.26
C TYR A 93 -5.01 6.87 -4.55
N ALA A 94 -4.82 7.26 -5.82
CA ALA A 94 -4.85 8.65 -6.24
C ALA A 94 -6.20 9.33 -5.95
N ASN A 95 -7.28 8.56 -5.93
CA ASN A 95 -8.62 9.00 -5.56
C ASN A 95 -9.46 7.80 -5.09
N ASN A 96 -10.59 8.08 -4.43
CA ASN A 96 -11.50 7.04 -3.92
C ASN A 96 -12.12 6.20 -5.04
N GLU A 97 -12.28 6.75 -6.23
CA GLU A 97 -12.89 6.06 -7.35
C GLU A 97 -11.98 4.91 -7.84
N ASP A 98 -10.67 5.13 -7.94
CA ASP A 98 -9.70 4.08 -8.23
C ASP A 98 -9.73 2.97 -7.17
N LYS A 99 -9.83 3.35 -5.89
CA LYS A 99 -9.99 2.38 -4.80
C LYS A 99 -11.23 1.53 -5.02
N THR A 100 -12.37 2.16 -5.26
CA THR A 100 -13.66 1.46 -5.50
C THR A 100 -13.52 0.45 -6.62
N TRP A 101 -12.99 0.84 -7.78
CA TRP A 101 -12.89 -0.05 -8.93
C TRP A 101 -11.89 -1.19 -8.76
N VAL A 102 -10.81 -0.96 -8.01
CA VAL A 102 -9.90 -2.04 -7.63
C VAL A 102 -10.57 -3.04 -6.69
N LEU A 103 -11.33 -2.56 -5.70
CA LEU A 103 -12.09 -3.44 -4.80
C LEU A 103 -13.18 -4.22 -5.55
N VAL A 104 -13.86 -3.59 -6.51
CA VAL A 104 -14.82 -4.24 -7.40
C VAL A 104 -14.15 -5.37 -8.19
N ALA A 105 -12.96 -5.16 -8.75
CA ALA A 105 -12.27 -6.19 -9.51
C ALA A 105 -11.99 -7.46 -8.68
N HIS A 106 -11.52 -7.29 -7.44
CA HIS A 106 -11.16 -8.43 -6.58
C HIS A 106 -12.36 -9.05 -5.87
N PHE A 107 -13.11 -8.26 -5.09
CA PHE A 107 -14.25 -8.76 -4.32
C PHE A 107 -15.43 -9.11 -5.22
N GLY A 108 -15.69 -8.32 -6.27
CA GLY A 108 -16.68 -8.67 -7.27
C GLY A 108 -16.30 -9.95 -8.01
N GLY A 109 -15.01 -10.19 -8.25
CA GLY A 109 -14.54 -11.44 -8.83
C GLY A 109 -14.79 -12.64 -7.91
N ALA A 110 -14.50 -12.50 -6.62
CA ALA A 110 -14.83 -13.53 -5.62
C ALA A 110 -16.34 -13.77 -5.50
N ALA A 111 -17.15 -12.70 -5.51
CA ALA A 111 -18.61 -12.80 -5.49
C ALA A 111 -19.14 -13.49 -6.76
N GLY A 112 -18.63 -13.14 -7.93
CA GLY A 112 -18.97 -13.80 -9.20
C GLY A 112 -18.57 -15.28 -9.22
N MET A 113 -17.43 -15.62 -8.62
CA MET A 113 -16.99 -17.00 -8.45
C MET A 113 -17.96 -17.78 -7.55
N PHE A 114 -18.43 -17.20 -6.45
CA PHE A 114 -19.40 -17.85 -5.56
C PHE A 114 -20.80 -17.96 -6.19
N LEU A 115 -21.37 -16.84 -6.65
CA LEU A 115 -22.74 -16.79 -7.18
C LEU A 115 -22.89 -17.49 -8.53
N GLY A 116 -21.83 -17.53 -9.33
CA GLY A 116 -21.78 -18.19 -10.62
C GLY A 116 -21.37 -19.66 -10.56
N GLY A 117 -21.38 -20.29 -9.38
CA GLY A 117 -20.99 -21.69 -9.22
C GLY A 117 -19.59 -21.99 -9.73
N GLY A 118 -18.67 -21.04 -9.59
CA GLY A 118 -17.28 -21.18 -10.03
C GLY A 118 -16.98 -20.61 -11.42
N VAL A 119 -17.96 -20.28 -12.25
CA VAL A 119 -17.73 -20.00 -13.68
C VAL A 119 -17.77 -18.51 -14.04
N LEU A 120 -18.35 -17.66 -13.17
CA LEU A 120 -18.59 -16.24 -13.46
C LEU A 120 -17.64 -15.28 -12.71
N GLY A 121 -16.53 -15.77 -12.16
CA GLY A 121 -15.59 -14.94 -11.39
C GLY A 121 -14.89 -13.85 -12.20
N TRP A 122 -14.85 -13.99 -13.53
CA TRP A 122 -14.17 -13.05 -14.43
C TRP A 122 -14.98 -11.80 -14.78
N LEU A 123 -16.31 -11.79 -14.52
CA LEU A 123 -17.18 -10.70 -14.95
C LEU A 123 -16.82 -9.36 -14.31
N ALA A 124 -16.76 -9.31 -12.97
CA ALA A 124 -16.45 -8.08 -12.26
C ALA A 124 -15.06 -7.48 -12.58
N PRO A 125 -13.95 -8.26 -12.63
CA PRO A 125 -12.67 -7.70 -13.03
C PRO A 125 -12.64 -7.26 -14.49
N LEU A 126 -13.39 -7.90 -15.40
CA LEU A 126 -13.55 -7.41 -16.77
C LEU A 126 -14.29 -6.07 -16.79
N ILE A 127 -15.39 -5.95 -16.05
CA ILE A 127 -16.15 -4.69 -15.97
C ILE A 127 -15.27 -3.57 -15.41
N ALA A 128 -14.49 -3.83 -14.36
CA ALA A 128 -13.55 -2.85 -13.82
C ALA A 128 -12.46 -2.45 -14.83
N LEU A 129 -11.93 -3.42 -15.58
CA LEU A 129 -10.96 -3.16 -16.65
C LEU A 129 -11.55 -2.26 -17.74
N LEU A 130 -12.78 -2.52 -18.18
CA LEU A 130 -13.43 -1.75 -19.24
C LEU A 130 -13.87 -0.36 -18.76
N ALA A 131 -14.36 -0.25 -17.54
CA ALA A 131 -14.84 1.02 -16.98
C ALA A 131 -13.71 2.01 -16.73
N ARG A 132 -12.55 1.52 -16.27
CA ARG A 132 -11.48 2.38 -15.72
C ARG A 132 -10.07 2.04 -16.15
N GLY A 133 -9.85 0.91 -16.80
CA GLY A 133 -8.50 0.48 -17.18
C GLY A 133 -7.78 1.42 -18.13
N ASN A 134 -8.51 2.16 -18.96
CA ASN A 134 -7.93 3.17 -19.85
C ASN A 134 -7.65 4.51 -19.15
N GLN A 135 -8.23 4.73 -17.96
CA GLN A 135 -8.16 6.00 -17.23
C GLN A 135 -7.19 5.93 -16.05
N SER A 136 -7.07 4.75 -15.41
CA SER A 136 -6.21 4.54 -14.25
C SER A 136 -5.30 3.32 -14.46
N PRO A 137 -3.98 3.53 -14.55
CA PRO A 137 -3.00 2.44 -14.58
C PRO A 137 -3.10 1.52 -13.36
N THR A 138 -3.43 2.08 -12.19
CA THR A 138 -3.63 1.32 -10.95
C THR A 138 -4.83 0.39 -11.09
N VAL A 139 -5.99 0.90 -11.52
CA VAL A 139 -7.18 0.06 -11.72
C VAL A 139 -6.90 -1.00 -12.78
N ARG A 140 -6.23 -0.65 -13.88
CA ARG A 140 -5.85 -1.61 -14.92
C ARG A 140 -5.00 -2.74 -14.38
N ALA A 141 -3.95 -2.43 -13.59
CA ALA A 141 -3.04 -3.44 -13.06
C ALA A 141 -3.78 -4.46 -12.17
N HIS A 142 -4.64 -3.98 -11.27
CA HIS A 142 -5.45 -4.83 -10.40
C HIS A 142 -6.51 -5.62 -11.17
N ALA A 143 -7.22 -4.97 -12.09
CA ALA A 143 -8.27 -5.59 -12.88
C ALA A 143 -7.72 -6.67 -13.81
N VAL A 144 -6.60 -6.44 -14.51
CA VAL A 144 -5.94 -7.47 -15.34
C VAL A 144 -5.44 -8.63 -14.48
N ALA A 145 -4.82 -8.37 -13.33
CA ALA A 145 -4.34 -9.43 -12.44
C ALA A 145 -5.49 -10.31 -11.93
N ALA A 146 -6.59 -9.69 -11.46
CA ALA A 146 -7.79 -10.38 -11.03
C ALA A 146 -8.46 -11.14 -12.18
N LEU A 147 -8.56 -10.52 -13.36
CA LEU A 147 -9.20 -11.13 -14.53
C LEU A 147 -8.45 -12.39 -14.98
N ASN A 148 -7.13 -12.30 -15.13
CA ASN A 148 -6.27 -13.44 -15.51
C ASN A 148 -6.42 -14.62 -14.53
N PHE A 149 -6.46 -14.33 -13.23
CA PHE A 149 -6.65 -15.36 -12.21
C PHE A 149 -8.06 -15.97 -12.29
N GLN A 150 -9.09 -15.13 -12.28
CA GLN A 150 -10.47 -15.61 -12.26
C GLN A 150 -10.83 -16.39 -13.53
N LEU A 151 -10.29 -16.01 -14.68
CA LEU A 151 -10.55 -16.69 -15.95
C LEU A 151 -9.94 -18.10 -15.96
N LEU A 152 -8.71 -18.26 -15.47
CA LEU A 152 -8.09 -19.58 -15.30
C LEU A 152 -8.94 -20.48 -14.40
N TRP A 153 -9.27 -20.00 -13.19
CA TRP A 153 -10.01 -20.81 -12.22
C TRP A 153 -11.46 -21.06 -12.64
N SER A 154 -12.08 -20.14 -13.40
CA SER A 154 -13.40 -20.33 -13.98
C SER A 154 -13.40 -21.43 -15.05
N VAL A 155 -12.35 -21.52 -15.87
CA VAL A 155 -12.18 -22.59 -16.85
C VAL A 155 -11.95 -23.93 -16.16
N ILE A 156 -11.12 -23.98 -15.11
CA ILE A 156 -10.91 -25.20 -14.32
C ILE A 156 -12.23 -25.65 -13.67
N ALA A 157 -13.00 -24.73 -13.08
CA ALA A 157 -14.31 -25.04 -12.50
C ALA A 157 -15.28 -25.58 -13.55
N LEU A 158 -15.34 -24.95 -14.73
CA LEU A 158 -16.18 -25.40 -15.85
C LEU A 158 -15.83 -26.82 -16.29
N ILE A 159 -14.54 -27.12 -16.47
CA ILE A 159 -14.09 -28.49 -16.80
C ILE A 159 -14.46 -29.45 -15.68
N GLY A 160 -14.26 -29.07 -14.42
CA GLY A 160 -14.70 -29.85 -13.26
C GLY A 160 -16.18 -30.20 -13.33
N TRP A 161 -17.04 -29.22 -13.62
CA TRP A 161 -18.48 -29.46 -13.75
C TRP A 161 -18.82 -30.42 -14.89
N ILE A 162 -18.17 -30.31 -16.04
CA ILE A 162 -18.35 -31.23 -17.17
C ILE A 162 -17.96 -32.66 -16.78
N LEU A 163 -16.89 -32.84 -15.98
CA LEU A 163 -16.42 -34.14 -15.49
C LEU A 163 -17.25 -34.71 -14.32
N THR A 164 -18.34 -34.05 -13.93
CA THR A 164 -19.20 -34.52 -12.82
C THR A 164 -19.83 -35.88 -13.12
N CYS A 165 -19.99 -36.25 -14.40
CA CYS A 165 -20.50 -37.55 -14.83
C CYS A 165 -19.70 -38.75 -14.26
N ILE A 166 -18.42 -38.55 -13.91
CA ILE A 166 -17.54 -39.56 -13.30
C ILE A 166 -17.24 -39.28 -11.82
N LEU A 167 -18.05 -38.45 -11.14
CA LEU A 167 -17.96 -38.01 -9.74
C LEU A 167 -16.71 -37.18 -9.36
N VAL A 168 -15.57 -37.42 -10.02
CA VAL A 168 -14.31 -36.66 -9.80
C VAL A 168 -14.50 -35.16 -10.09
N GLY A 169 -15.38 -34.82 -11.02
CA GLY A 169 -15.69 -33.44 -11.39
C GLY A 169 -16.18 -32.56 -10.23
N LEU A 170 -16.90 -33.14 -9.25
CA LEU A 170 -17.38 -32.37 -8.09
C LEU A 170 -16.22 -31.83 -7.26
N LEU A 171 -15.19 -32.64 -7.01
CA LEU A 171 -14.03 -32.23 -6.24
C LEU A 171 -13.26 -31.11 -6.95
N ILE A 172 -13.13 -31.22 -8.27
CA ILE A 172 -12.44 -30.21 -9.09
C ILE A 172 -13.25 -28.90 -9.12
N GLY A 173 -14.55 -28.97 -9.40
CA GLY A 173 -15.44 -27.80 -9.49
C GLY A 173 -15.49 -27.02 -8.18
N PHE A 174 -15.79 -27.70 -7.06
CA PHE A 174 -15.82 -27.07 -5.74
C PHE A 174 -14.42 -26.60 -5.29
N GLY A 175 -13.38 -27.38 -5.53
CA GLY A 175 -12.01 -27.00 -5.21
C GLY A 175 -11.58 -25.72 -5.93
N ALA A 176 -11.84 -25.63 -7.24
CA ALA A 176 -11.56 -24.43 -8.02
C ALA A 176 -12.35 -23.21 -7.53
N MET A 177 -13.63 -23.39 -7.20
CA MET A 177 -14.48 -22.34 -6.67
C MET A 177 -13.94 -21.79 -5.33
N ILE A 178 -13.56 -22.67 -4.41
CA ILE A 178 -13.00 -22.29 -3.10
C ILE A 178 -11.69 -21.50 -3.29
N VAL A 179 -10.79 -22.00 -4.14
CA VAL A 179 -9.52 -21.33 -4.43
C VAL A 179 -9.74 -19.94 -5.04
N GLY A 180 -10.65 -19.84 -6.01
CA GLY A 180 -11.02 -18.59 -6.66
C GLY A 180 -11.59 -17.55 -5.70
N ILE A 181 -12.42 -17.97 -4.75
CA ILE A 181 -13.01 -17.10 -3.72
C ILE A 181 -11.95 -16.64 -2.72
N ILE A 182 -11.19 -17.56 -2.13
CA ILE A 182 -10.22 -17.24 -1.07
C ILE A 182 -9.19 -16.24 -1.58
N PHE A 183 -8.54 -16.53 -2.71
CA PHE A 183 -7.54 -15.63 -3.23
C PHE A 183 -8.14 -14.33 -3.76
N GLY A 184 -9.38 -14.34 -4.25
CA GLY A 184 -10.11 -13.12 -4.60
C GLY A 184 -10.32 -12.20 -3.39
N ILE A 185 -10.71 -12.76 -2.24
CA ILE A 185 -10.88 -12.02 -0.99
C ILE A 185 -9.55 -11.50 -0.45
N VAL A 186 -8.51 -12.35 -0.40
CA VAL A 186 -7.18 -11.95 0.07
C VAL A 186 -6.61 -10.82 -0.78
N ALA A 187 -6.76 -10.92 -2.11
CA ALA A 187 -6.36 -9.86 -3.02
C ALA A 187 -7.14 -8.57 -2.77
N GLY A 188 -8.46 -8.66 -2.53
CA GLY A 188 -9.29 -7.51 -2.19
C GLY A 188 -8.90 -6.83 -0.88
N ILE A 189 -8.54 -7.60 0.15
CA ILE A 189 -8.05 -7.07 1.43
C ILE A 189 -6.71 -6.35 1.21
N LYS A 190 -5.76 -6.99 0.52
CA LYS A 190 -4.45 -6.38 0.18
C LYS A 190 -4.61 -5.12 -0.65
N ALA A 191 -5.54 -5.14 -1.60
CA ALA A 191 -5.85 -3.97 -2.38
C ALA A 191 -6.51 -2.88 -1.52
N ASN A 192 -7.37 -3.20 -0.55
CA ASN A 192 -7.92 -2.20 0.35
C ASN A 192 -6.84 -1.45 1.16
N GLU A 193 -5.74 -2.13 1.49
CA GLU A 193 -4.53 -1.57 2.11
C GLU A 193 -3.67 -0.73 1.14
N GLY A 194 -4.06 -0.65 -0.14
CA GLY A 194 -3.29 0.04 -1.19
C GLY A 194 -2.11 -0.77 -1.72
N SER A 195 -2.05 -2.08 -1.41
CA SER A 195 -0.99 -2.96 -1.89
C SER A 195 -1.43 -3.75 -3.12
N PRO A 196 -0.57 -3.88 -4.15
CA PRO A 196 -0.82 -4.85 -5.21
C PRO A 196 -0.78 -6.27 -4.64
N TYR A 197 -1.57 -7.17 -5.23
CA TYR A 197 -1.56 -8.59 -4.90
C TYR A 197 -1.16 -9.42 -6.12
N ARG A 198 -0.17 -10.28 -5.96
CA ARG A 198 0.22 -11.26 -6.97
C ARG A 198 -0.50 -12.56 -6.68
N TYR A 199 -1.46 -12.89 -7.54
CA TYR A 199 -2.17 -14.15 -7.45
C TYR A 199 -1.22 -15.34 -7.66
N PRO A 200 -1.21 -16.32 -6.74
CA PRO A 200 -0.53 -17.58 -6.99
C PRO A 200 -1.28 -18.35 -8.08
N MET A 201 -0.56 -19.14 -8.88
CA MET A 201 -1.15 -19.98 -9.94
C MET A 201 -2.08 -19.17 -10.87
N THR A 202 -1.52 -18.13 -11.51
CA THR A 202 -2.23 -17.33 -12.52
C THR A 202 -1.53 -17.41 -13.87
N VAL A 203 -2.29 -17.22 -14.95
CA VAL A 203 -1.76 -17.20 -16.33
C VAL A 203 -2.01 -15.83 -16.93
N ASN A 204 -0.98 -15.23 -17.53
CA ASN A 204 -1.07 -13.91 -18.16
C ASN A 204 -1.73 -13.98 -19.55
N LEU A 205 -3.06 -14.11 -19.58
CA LEU A 205 -3.86 -14.13 -20.80
C LEU A 205 -4.02 -12.71 -21.39
N ILE A 206 -4.32 -11.76 -20.52
CA ILE A 206 -4.59 -10.35 -20.84
C ILE A 206 -3.42 -9.49 -20.34
N LYS A 207 -3.07 -8.45 -21.11
CA LYS A 207 -1.91 -7.57 -20.87
C LYS A 207 -2.33 -6.11 -20.70
#